data_AF-A0A7C1PQH9-F1
#
_entry.id   AF-A0A7C1PQH9-F1
#
_cell.length_a   1.000
_cell.length_b   1.000
_cell.length_c   1.000
_cell.angle_alpha   90.00
_cell.angle_beta   90.00
_cell.angle_gamma   90.00
#
_symmetry.space_group_name_H-M   'P 1'
#
loop_
_entity.id
_entity.type
_entity.pdbx_description
1 polymer ?
#
loop_
_entity_poly.entity_id
_entity_poly.type
_entity_poly.pdbx_seq_one_letter_code
_entity_poly.pdbx_strand_id
1 'polypeptide(L)'
;MRASIGGWRLWRWLPTRLKGRYWAVFGAGLLLSLGLNALVWAVLPEANDRPPQRVELVIPPGTAQRVAAGEAVPSVPANFVFVVGDTLVIRNEDGVDHQIGPFWIPAGTSVSQLLEGATKLTYTCTIRPERFIGLEVWPRVPLAQKILLVVLGGVLFGGLASFFLLAHRWEQAESSDLAVSGQVEPVSKLSP
;
A
#
# COMPACT_ATOMS: atom_id res chain seq x y z
N MET A 1 10.76 7.70 -53.62
CA MET A 1 9.70 6.74 -53.23
C MET A 1 9.92 6.37 -51.77
N ARG A 2 9.01 6.76 -50.87
CA ARG A 2 9.08 6.50 -49.42
C ARG A 2 8.53 5.10 -49.16
N ALA A 3 9.39 4.15 -48.80
CA ALA A 3 8.94 2.83 -48.38
C ALA A 3 8.24 2.95 -47.02
N SER A 4 6.94 2.65 -47.01
CA SER A 4 6.15 2.46 -45.79
C SER A 4 6.63 1.19 -45.10
N ILE A 5 7.46 1.34 -44.07
CA ILE A 5 7.92 0.23 -43.24
C ILE A 5 6.84 0.01 -42.18
N GLY A 6 5.94 -0.95 -42.43
CA GLY A 6 4.92 -1.33 -41.45
C GLY A 6 5.55 -1.82 -40.14
N GLY A 7 5.30 -1.11 -39.05
CA GLY A 7 5.89 -1.36 -37.72
C GLY A 7 5.64 -2.76 -37.15
N TRP A 8 4.71 -3.53 -37.72
CA TRP A 8 4.40 -4.91 -37.32
C TRP A 8 5.43 -5.94 -37.80
N ARG A 9 6.31 -5.59 -38.76
CA ARG A 9 7.31 -6.51 -39.32
C ARG A 9 8.63 -6.54 -38.53
N LEU A 10 8.89 -5.54 -37.67
CA LEU A 10 10.13 -5.42 -36.89
C LEU A 10 10.24 -6.42 -35.72
N TRP A 11 9.12 -6.83 -35.09
CA TRP A 11 9.18 -7.76 -33.95
C TRP A 11 9.60 -9.19 -34.35
N ARG A 12 9.34 -9.59 -35.60
CA ARG A 12 9.72 -10.92 -36.12
C ARG A 12 11.22 -11.08 -36.34
N TRP A 13 11.96 -9.98 -36.54
CA TRP A 13 13.40 -9.99 -36.81
C TRP A 13 14.28 -9.71 -35.58
N LEU A 14 13.70 -9.46 -34.40
CA LEU A 14 14.49 -9.36 -33.18
C LEU A 14 15.13 -10.73 -32.86
N PRO A 15 16.46 -10.83 -32.75
CA PRO A 15 17.16 -12.06 -32.38
C PRO A 15 16.57 -12.65 -31.10
N THR A 16 16.41 -13.97 -31.03
CA THR A 16 15.92 -14.67 -29.83
C THR A 16 16.70 -14.29 -28.57
N ARG A 17 17.99 -13.98 -28.72
CA ARG A 17 18.87 -13.46 -27.65
C ARG A 17 18.47 -12.08 -27.12
N LEU A 18 17.94 -11.18 -27.95
CA LEU A 18 17.45 -9.87 -27.51
C LEU A 18 16.11 -9.98 -26.78
N LYS A 19 15.23 -10.88 -27.23
CA LYS A 19 13.97 -11.19 -26.54
C LYS A 19 14.23 -11.77 -25.14
N GLY A 20 15.18 -12.69 -25.03
CA GLY A 20 15.58 -13.26 -23.73
C GLY A 20 16.13 -12.21 -22.76
N ARG A 21 16.98 -11.29 -23.24
CA ARG A 21 17.54 -10.20 -22.41
C ARG A 21 16.47 -9.20 -21.96
N TYR A 22 15.52 -8.86 -22.83
CA TYR A 22 14.39 -8.00 -22.48
C TYR A 22 13.56 -8.61 -21.34
N TRP A 23 13.13 -9.87 -21.49
CA TRP A 23 12.34 -10.55 -20.47
C TRP A 23 13.09 -10.75 -19.16
N ALA A 24 14.40 -11.02 -19.22
CA ALA A 24 15.24 -11.13 -18.03
C ALA A 24 15.28 -9.81 -17.24
N VAL A 25 15.45 -8.66 -17.92
CA VAL A 25 15.52 -7.35 -17.25
C VAL A 25 14.16 -6.92 -16.73
N PHE A 26 13.10 -7.18 -17.50
CA PHE A 26 11.73 -6.94 -17.06
C PHE A 26 11.40 -7.75 -15.80
N GLY A 27 11.70 -9.06 -15.80
CA GLY A 27 11.52 -9.93 -14.65
C GLY A 27 12.36 -9.50 -13.44
N ALA A 28 13.61 -9.07 -13.65
CA ALA A 28 14.45 -8.53 -12.59
C ALA A 28 13.86 -7.25 -11.97
N GLY A 29 13.26 -6.37 -12.78
CA GLY A 29 12.54 -5.18 -12.30
C GLY A 29 11.32 -5.51 -11.44
N LEU A 30 10.53 -6.51 -11.83
CA LEU A 30 9.41 -7.00 -11.01
C LEU A 30 9.88 -7.58 -9.67
N LEU A 31 10.92 -8.41 -9.70
CA LEU A 31 11.49 -9.01 -8.48
C LEU A 31 12.09 -7.94 -7.56
N LEU A 32 12.76 -6.93 -8.12
CA LEU A 32 13.30 -5.81 -7.36
C LEU A 32 12.18 -5.02 -6.68
N SER A 33 11.08 -4.73 -7.39
CA SER A 33 9.93 -4.04 -6.82
C SER A 33 9.27 -4.85 -5.70
N LEU A 34 9.12 -6.16 -5.86
CA LEU A 34 8.63 -7.06 -4.81
C LEU A 34 9.57 -7.06 -3.60
N GLY A 35 10.88 -7.16 -3.82
CA GLY A 35 11.90 -7.17 -2.78
C GLY A 35 11.96 -5.86 -1.99
N LEU A 36 11.91 -4.72 -2.69
CA LEU A 36 11.88 -3.40 -2.04
C LEU A 36 10.59 -3.22 -1.23
N ASN A 37 9.44 -3.64 -1.75
CA ASN A 37 8.19 -3.53 -1.00
C ASN A 37 8.19 -4.42 0.24
N ALA A 38 8.69 -5.65 0.13
CA ALA A 38 8.86 -6.55 1.27
C ALA A 38 9.82 -5.97 2.32
N LEU A 39 10.91 -5.33 1.87
CA LEU A 39 11.87 -4.64 2.75
C LEU A 39 11.21 -3.48 3.49
N VAL A 40 10.41 -2.66 2.79
CA VAL A 40 9.66 -1.55 3.41
C VAL A 40 8.75 -2.08 4.52
N TRP A 41 8.00 -3.16 4.30
CA TRP A 41 7.14 -3.75 5.33
C TRP A 41 7.92 -4.36 6.50
N ALA A 42 9.10 -4.92 6.25
CA ALA A 42 9.95 -5.47 7.31
C ALA A 42 10.57 -4.37 8.19
N VAL A 43 10.88 -3.20 7.62
CA VAL A 43 11.54 -2.09 8.32
C VAL A 43 10.54 -1.11 8.93
N LEU A 44 9.40 -0.90 8.27
CA LEU A 44 8.33 0.02 8.66
C LEU A 44 7.03 -0.75 8.88
N PRO A 45 6.89 -1.50 9.99
CA PRO A 45 5.63 -2.11 10.33
C PRO A 45 4.59 -1.01 10.57
N GLU A 46 3.58 -0.95 9.71
CA GLU A 46 2.43 -0.08 9.89
C GLU A 46 1.66 -0.57 11.14
N ALA A 47 1.76 0.18 12.24
CA ALA A 47 1.21 -0.23 13.54
C ALA A 47 -0.31 -0.57 13.51
N ASN A 48 -1.03 -0.08 12.51
CA ASN A 48 -2.49 -0.24 12.36
C ASN A 48 -2.89 -0.98 11.07
N ASP A 49 -1.96 -1.62 10.38
CA ASP A 49 -2.27 -2.39 9.18
C ASP A 49 -2.70 -3.83 9.51
N ARG A 50 -3.93 -3.96 9.99
CA ARG A 50 -4.54 -5.25 10.32
C ARG A 50 -5.91 -5.44 9.65
N PRO A 51 -6.37 -6.69 9.49
CA PRO A 51 -7.75 -6.92 9.09
C PRO A 51 -8.74 -6.37 10.15
N PRO A 52 -9.95 -5.97 9.71
CA PRO A 52 -11.05 -5.61 10.57
C PRO A 52 -11.39 -6.72 11.55
N GLN A 53 -11.69 -6.34 12.78
CA GLN A 53 -12.09 -7.26 13.82
C GLN A 53 -13.20 -6.67 14.69
N ARG A 54 -13.83 -7.55 15.48
CA ARG A 54 -14.75 -7.15 16.54
C ARG A 54 -13.92 -6.80 17.77
N VAL A 55 -13.99 -5.54 18.20
CA VAL A 55 -13.30 -5.04 19.39
C VAL A 55 -14.34 -4.77 20.47
N GLU A 56 -14.15 -5.35 21.64
CA GLU A 56 -15.11 -5.27 22.74
C GLU A 56 -14.59 -4.38 23.87
N LEU A 57 -15.39 -3.37 24.22
CA LEU A 57 -15.22 -2.51 25.38
C LEU A 57 -16.19 -2.95 26.46
N VAL A 58 -15.66 -3.50 27.55
CA VAL A 58 -16.45 -3.86 28.72
C VAL A 58 -16.35 -2.72 29.74
N ILE A 59 -17.49 -2.15 30.12
CA ILE A 59 -17.62 -1.24 31.24
C ILE A 59 -17.88 -2.11 32.48
N PRO A 60 -16.89 -2.28 33.37
CA PRO A 60 -17.02 -3.22 34.48
C PRO A 60 -18.00 -2.72 35.54
N PRO A 61 -18.53 -3.62 36.37
CA PRO A 61 -19.33 -3.25 37.53
C PRO A 61 -18.54 -2.34 38.48
N GLY A 62 -19.22 -1.32 39.02
CA GLY A 62 -18.57 -0.37 39.91
C GLY A 62 -17.97 0.85 39.21
N THR A 63 -18.09 0.95 37.87
CA THR A 63 -17.49 2.04 37.09
C THR A 63 -18.00 3.40 37.56
N ALA A 64 -19.30 3.58 37.72
CA ALA A 64 -19.91 4.82 38.16
C ALA A 64 -19.37 5.28 39.54
N GLN A 65 -19.21 4.34 40.48
CA GLN A 65 -18.69 4.63 41.82
C GLN A 65 -17.23 5.06 41.77
N ARG A 66 -16.40 4.38 40.96
CA ARG A 66 -14.98 4.73 40.80
C ARG A 66 -14.81 6.08 40.13
N VAL A 67 -15.58 6.36 39.07
CA VAL A 67 -15.59 7.67 38.41
C VAL A 67 -16.05 8.78 39.35
N ALA A 68 -17.07 8.53 40.17
CA ALA A 68 -17.54 9.49 41.19
C ALA A 68 -16.48 9.76 42.27
N ALA A 69 -15.66 8.77 42.60
CA ALA A 69 -14.50 8.91 43.50
C ALA A 69 -13.29 9.58 42.82
N GLY A 70 -13.35 9.88 41.51
CA GLY A 70 -12.24 10.42 40.74
C GLY A 70 -11.18 9.38 40.35
N GLU A 71 -11.48 8.09 40.50
CA GLU A 71 -10.57 6.99 40.17
C GLU A 71 -10.71 6.54 38.70
N ALA A 72 -9.57 6.32 38.03
CA ALA A 72 -9.55 5.79 36.67
C ALA A 72 -9.87 4.28 36.64
N VAL A 73 -10.69 3.84 35.68
CA VAL A 73 -11.06 2.42 35.49
C VAL A 73 -10.00 1.70 34.65
N PRO A 74 -9.25 0.71 35.19
CA PRO A 74 -8.11 0.11 34.49
C PRO A 74 -8.45 -0.56 33.15
N SER A 75 -9.67 -1.08 32.99
CA SER A 75 -10.12 -1.73 31.74
C SER A 75 -10.53 -0.73 30.66
N VAL A 76 -10.72 0.55 31.00
CA VAL A 76 -11.15 1.60 30.07
C VAL A 76 -9.92 2.45 29.68
N PRO A 77 -9.38 2.29 28.46
CA PRO A 77 -8.24 3.08 28.02
C PRO A 77 -8.63 4.55 27.79
N ALA A 78 -7.64 5.43 27.82
CA ALA A 78 -7.83 6.86 27.52
C ALA A 78 -8.12 7.13 26.03
N ASN A 79 -7.55 6.30 25.15
CA ASN A 79 -7.69 6.40 23.71
C ASN A 79 -7.91 5.00 23.12
N PHE A 80 -8.90 4.88 22.25
CA PHE A 80 -9.10 3.69 21.43
C PHE A 80 -8.53 3.89 20.05
N VAL A 81 -7.93 2.82 19.53
CA VAL A 81 -7.34 2.78 18.20
C VAL A 81 -7.99 1.64 17.42
N PHE A 82 -8.68 2.00 16.34
CA PHE A 82 -9.38 1.10 15.44
C PHE A 82 -8.85 1.23 14.02
N VAL A 83 -9.28 0.31 13.16
CA VAL A 83 -9.04 0.33 11.72
C VAL A 83 -10.40 0.38 11.03
N VAL A 84 -10.49 1.07 9.89
CA VAL A 84 -11.70 1.08 9.07
C VAL A 84 -12.20 -0.35 8.79
N GLY A 85 -13.47 -0.58 9.10
CA GLY A 85 -14.16 -1.87 9.03
C GLY A 85 -14.31 -2.56 10.38
N ASP A 86 -13.62 -2.12 11.43
CA ASP A 86 -13.80 -2.67 12.78
C ASP A 86 -15.24 -2.51 13.27
N THR A 87 -15.66 -3.44 14.12
CA THR A 87 -16.92 -3.33 14.86
C THR A 87 -16.62 -3.10 16.33
N LEU A 88 -16.96 -1.91 16.84
CA LEU A 88 -16.91 -1.60 18.26
C LEU A 88 -18.16 -2.16 18.94
N VAL A 89 -17.96 -3.03 19.93
CA VAL A 89 -19.04 -3.49 20.81
C VAL A 89 -18.79 -2.96 22.20
N ILE A 90 -19.73 -2.17 22.71
CA ILE A 90 -19.69 -1.61 24.05
C ILE A 90 -20.66 -2.43 24.91
N ARG A 91 -20.16 -3.08 25.95
CA ARG A 91 -20.94 -3.89 26.88
C ARG A 91 -20.93 -3.23 28.25
N ASN A 92 -22.10 -2.78 28.70
CA ASN A 92 -22.26 -2.19 30.01
C ASN A 92 -22.59 -3.27 31.04
N GLU A 93 -21.62 -3.62 31.88
CA GLU A 93 -21.79 -4.52 33.02
C GLU A 93 -21.94 -3.76 34.34
N ASP A 94 -22.02 -2.42 34.29
CA ASP A 94 -22.30 -1.61 35.46
C ASP A 94 -23.81 -1.56 35.78
N GLY A 95 -24.12 -1.20 37.02
CA GLY A 95 -25.49 -1.06 37.52
C GLY A 95 -26.15 0.27 37.13
N VAL A 96 -25.47 1.12 36.35
CA VAL A 96 -25.92 2.46 35.97
C VAL A 96 -25.77 2.63 34.46
N ASP A 97 -26.66 3.45 33.88
CA ASP A 97 -26.58 3.82 32.48
C ASP A 97 -25.36 4.69 32.19
N HIS A 98 -24.68 4.39 31.09
CA HIS A 98 -23.51 5.14 30.65
C HIS A 98 -23.71 5.80 29.30
N GLN A 99 -22.99 6.90 29.09
CA GLN A 99 -22.98 7.62 27.82
C GLN A 99 -21.55 7.70 27.30
N ILE A 100 -21.36 7.42 26.01
CA ILE A 100 -20.10 7.57 25.28
C ILE A 100 -20.41 8.26 23.96
N GLY A 101 -20.12 9.55 23.88
CA GLY A 101 -20.48 10.40 22.75
C GLY A 101 -21.99 10.33 22.48
N PRO A 102 -22.41 9.97 21.25
CA PRO A 102 -23.83 9.85 20.91
C PRO A 102 -24.49 8.56 21.45
N PHE A 103 -23.71 7.61 21.98
CA PHE A 103 -24.22 6.31 22.39
C PHE A 103 -24.67 6.35 23.85
N TRP A 104 -25.95 6.06 24.08
CA TRP A 104 -26.50 5.75 25.39
C TRP A 104 -26.51 4.23 25.59
N ILE A 105 -25.88 3.73 26.64
CA ILE A 105 -25.73 2.31 26.94
C ILE A 105 -26.38 2.02 28.30
N PRO A 106 -27.65 1.54 28.32
CA PRO A 106 -28.32 1.17 29.55
C PRO A 106 -27.58 0.08 30.33
N ALA A 107 -27.80 0.02 31.66
CA ALA A 107 -27.23 -1.00 32.53
C ALA A 107 -27.52 -2.43 32.02
N GLY A 108 -26.51 -3.29 31.99
CA GLY A 108 -26.64 -4.68 31.53
C GLY A 108 -26.84 -4.88 30.03
N THR A 109 -26.71 -3.84 29.21
CA THR A 109 -26.94 -3.91 27.75
C THR A 109 -25.66 -3.76 26.94
N SER A 110 -25.77 -3.98 25.62
CA SER A 110 -24.66 -3.78 24.70
C SER A 110 -25.07 -3.04 23.43
N VAL A 111 -24.18 -2.20 22.92
CA VAL A 111 -24.32 -1.48 21.65
C VAL A 111 -23.20 -1.92 20.70
N SER A 112 -23.52 -2.10 19.42
CA SER A 112 -22.57 -2.45 18.37
C SER A 112 -22.56 -1.40 17.28
N GLN A 113 -21.39 -0.92 16.89
CA GLN A 113 -21.20 0.09 15.85
C GLN A 113 -20.11 -0.33 14.87
N LEU A 114 -20.44 -0.32 13.58
CA LEU A 114 -19.46 -0.49 12.50
C LEU A 114 -18.73 0.85 12.24
N LEU A 115 -17.41 0.79 12.13
CA LEU A 115 -16.55 1.95 11.88
C LEU A 115 -16.18 2.04 10.40
N GLU A 116 -16.94 2.81 9.63
CA GLU A 116 -16.80 2.86 8.16
C GLU A 116 -15.79 3.90 7.66
N GLY A 117 -15.48 4.91 8.48
CA GLY A 117 -14.66 6.06 8.08
C GLY A 117 -13.44 6.26 8.96
N ALA A 118 -12.32 6.63 8.32
CA ALA A 118 -11.13 7.06 9.05
C ALA A 118 -11.39 8.42 9.70
N THR A 119 -11.20 8.50 11.02
CA THR A 119 -11.52 9.71 11.79
C THR A 119 -10.75 9.75 13.10
N LYS A 120 -10.55 10.94 13.64
CA LYS A 120 -9.94 11.15 14.96
C LYS A 120 -10.84 12.07 15.75
N LEU A 121 -11.49 11.52 16.77
CA LEU A 121 -12.52 12.19 17.55
C LEU A 121 -12.23 12.06 19.04
N THR A 122 -12.70 13.05 19.79
CA THR A 122 -12.74 13.01 21.26
C THR A 122 -14.19 13.11 21.66
N TYR A 123 -14.71 12.06 22.29
CA TYR A 123 -16.08 12.03 22.77
C TYR A 123 -16.16 12.38 24.24
N THR A 124 -17.27 12.98 24.64
CA THR A 124 -17.65 13.08 26.06
C THR A 124 -18.10 11.72 26.55
N CYS A 125 -17.81 11.36 27.80
CA CYS A 125 -18.24 10.09 28.38
C CYS A 125 -18.49 10.17 29.89
N THR A 126 -19.26 9.20 30.42
CA THR A 126 -19.53 9.07 31.86
C THR A 126 -18.68 8.00 32.56
N ILE A 127 -17.84 7.28 31.81
CA ILE A 127 -17.04 6.14 32.31
C ILE A 127 -15.61 6.52 32.73
N ARG A 128 -15.24 7.81 32.64
CA ARG A 128 -13.94 8.32 33.08
C ARG A 128 -14.08 9.59 33.94
N PRO A 129 -13.19 9.81 34.92
CA PRO A 129 -13.16 11.04 35.70
C PRO A 129 -13.01 12.30 34.83
N GLU A 130 -12.19 12.24 33.78
CA GLU A 130 -11.94 13.37 32.88
C GLU A 130 -13.12 13.67 31.94
N ARG A 131 -14.13 12.78 31.89
CA ARG A 131 -15.31 12.88 31.04
C ARG A 131 -15.06 12.95 29.53
N PHE A 132 -13.87 12.62 29.07
CA PHE A 132 -13.53 12.54 27.65
C PHE A 132 -12.92 11.20 27.30
N ILE A 133 -13.02 10.75 26.06
CA ILE A 133 -12.32 9.55 25.56
C ILE A 133 -11.95 9.73 24.10
N GLY A 134 -10.72 9.36 23.74
CA GLY A 134 -10.26 9.42 22.36
C GLY A 134 -10.72 8.21 21.56
N LEU A 135 -11.14 8.45 20.33
CA LEU A 135 -11.47 7.42 19.35
C LEU A 135 -10.75 7.75 18.03
N GLU A 136 -9.77 6.93 17.67
CA GLU A 136 -8.99 7.07 16.45
C GLU A 136 -9.25 5.85 15.55
N VAL A 137 -9.70 6.10 14.32
CA VAL A 137 -9.97 5.09 13.30
C VAL A 137 -9.00 5.33 12.15
N TRP A 138 -8.07 4.40 11.97
CA TRP A 138 -7.04 4.49 10.96
C TRP A 138 -7.54 3.99 9.60
N PRO A 139 -7.13 4.64 8.50
CA PRO A 139 -7.45 4.16 7.17
C PRO A 139 -6.80 2.80 6.92
N ARG A 140 -7.46 1.98 6.10
CA ARG A 140 -6.97 0.67 5.70
C ARG A 140 -6.79 0.62 4.20
N VAL A 141 -5.61 0.19 3.76
CA VAL A 141 -5.38 -0.15 2.36
C VAL A 141 -5.66 -1.65 2.18
N PRO A 142 -6.72 -2.06 1.47
CA PRO A 142 -6.96 -3.48 1.18
C PRO A 142 -5.80 -4.13 0.43
N LEU A 143 -5.61 -5.44 0.65
CA LEU A 143 -4.52 -6.23 0.06
C LEU A 143 -4.49 -6.11 -1.48
N ALA A 144 -5.65 -6.06 -2.13
CA ALA A 144 -5.75 -5.90 -3.58
C ALA A 144 -5.11 -4.60 -4.07
N GLN A 145 -5.31 -3.48 -3.36
CA GLN A 145 -4.70 -2.19 -3.70
C GLN A 145 -3.19 -2.21 -3.45
N LYS A 146 -2.72 -2.88 -2.39
CA LYS A 146 -1.28 -3.08 -2.14
C LYS A 146 -0.62 -3.86 -3.28
N ILE A 147 -1.20 -5.01 -3.65
CA ILE A 147 -0.71 -5.84 -4.75
C ILE A 147 -0.70 -5.03 -6.05
N LEU A 148 -1.78 -4.30 -6.34
CA LEU A 148 -1.87 -3.45 -7.52
C LEU A 148 -0.74 -2.42 -7.57
N LEU A 149 -0.48 -1.71 -6.47
CA LEU A 149 0.58 -0.71 -6.41
C LEU A 149 1.98 -1.32 -6.61
N VAL A 150 2.24 -2.49 -6.02
CA VAL A 150 3.50 -3.23 -6.22
C VAL A 150 3.67 -3.64 -7.68
N VAL A 151 2.62 -4.20 -8.29
CA VAL A 151 2.66 -4.63 -9.69
C VAL A 151 2.86 -3.43 -10.62
N LEU A 152 2.13 -2.33 -10.41
CA LEU A 152 2.27 -1.11 -11.21
C LEU A 152 3.69 -0.52 -11.09
N GLY A 153 4.24 -0.47 -9.88
CA GLY A 153 5.62 -0.04 -9.64
C GLY A 153 6.62 -0.91 -10.42
N GLY A 154 6.52 -2.23 -10.27
CA GLY A 154 7.41 -3.17 -10.97
C GLY A 154 7.30 -3.09 -12.50
N VAL A 155 6.08 -2.93 -13.04
CA VAL A 155 5.86 -2.77 -14.49
C VAL A 155 6.49 -1.46 -15.00
N LEU A 156 6.34 -0.35 -14.27
CA LEU A 156 6.93 0.93 -14.67
C LEU A 156 8.47 0.86 -14.66
N PHE A 157 9.08 0.42 -13.57
CA PHE A 157 10.54 0.35 -13.47
C PHE A 157 11.14 -0.71 -14.39
N GLY A 158 10.57 -1.93 -14.41
CA GLY A 158 11.02 -3.01 -15.28
C GLY A 158 10.80 -2.69 -16.76
N GLY A 159 9.68 -2.06 -17.10
CA GLY A 159 9.35 -1.62 -18.45
C GLY A 159 10.31 -0.55 -18.96
N LEU A 160 10.55 0.50 -18.18
CA LEU A 160 11.49 1.57 -18.52
C LEU A 160 12.92 1.03 -18.70
N ALA A 161 13.42 0.23 -17.77
CA ALA A 161 14.75 -0.36 -17.87
C ALA A 161 14.90 -1.23 -19.13
N SER A 162 13.88 -2.02 -19.44
CA SER A 162 13.87 -2.88 -20.63
C SER A 162 13.79 -2.07 -21.93
N PHE A 163 13.04 -0.96 -21.93
CA PHE A 163 12.98 -0.03 -23.06
C PHE A 163 14.33 0.65 -23.31
N PHE A 164 14.98 1.16 -22.26
CA PHE A 164 16.31 1.78 -22.37
C PHE A 164 17.35 0.80 -22.95
N LEU A 165 17.31 -0.48 -22.54
CA LEU A 165 18.20 -1.49 -23.13
C LEU A 165 17.94 -1.71 -24.62
N LEU A 166 16.68 -1.73 -25.05
CA LEU A 166 16.34 -1.85 -26.47
C LEU A 166 16.81 -0.63 -27.26
N ALA A 167 16.59 0.57 -26.74
CA ALA A 167 17.02 1.82 -27.38
C ALA A 167 18.54 1.89 -27.53
N HIS A 168 19.30 1.58 -26.48
CA HIS A 168 20.76 1.57 -26.52
C HIS A 168 21.30 0.48 -27.47
N ARG A 169 20.65 -0.68 -27.53
CA ARG A 169 21.04 -1.75 -28.47
C ARG A 169 20.74 -1.38 -29.92
N TRP A 170 19.65 -0.65 -30.16
CA TRP A 170 19.32 -0.11 -31.47
C TRP A 170 20.40 0.85 -31.95
N GLU A 171 20.76 1.82 -31.12
CA GLU A 171 21.79 2.82 -31.43
C GLU A 171 23.16 2.18 -31.73
N GLN A 172 23.54 1.15 -30.97
CA GLN A 172 24.76 0.40 -31.24
C GLN A 172 24.75 -0.31 -32.61
N ALA A 173 23.61 -0.90 -32.99
CA ALA A 173 23.49 -1.58 -34.29
C ALA A 173 23.65 -0.59 -35.45
N GLU A 174 23.04 0.57 -35.34
CA GLU A 174 23.15 1.64 -36.35
C GLU A 174 24.59 2.18 -36.42
N SER A 175 25.26 2.35 -35.28
CA SER A 175 26.68 2.76 -35.25
C SER A 175 27.62 1.74 -35.89
N SER A 176 27.35 0.43 -35.71
CA SER A 176 28.17 -0.63 -36.32
C SER A 176 28.00 -0.69 -37.83
N ASP A 177 26.78 -0.50 -38.33
CA ASP A 177 26.51 -0.52 -39.77
C ASP A 177 27.20 0.66 -40.49
N LEU A 178 27.20 1.84 -39.87
CA LEU A 178 27.91 3.02 -40.38
C LEU A 178 29.44 2.82 -40.36
N ALA A 179 29.99 2.23 -39.31
CA ALA A 179 31.42 1.92 -39.22
C ALA A 179 31.87 0.94 -40.31
N VAL A 180 31.06 -0.09 -40.60
CA VAL A 180 31.32 -1.03 -41.70
C VAL A 180 31.23 -0.31 -43.06
N SER A 181 30.21 0.53 -43.27
CA SER A 181 30.06 1.26 -44.55
C SER A 181 31.20 2.25 -44.81
N GLY A 182 31.77 2.88 -43.77
CA GLY A 182 32.89 3.81 -43.90
C GLY A 182 34.24 3.14 -44.19
N GLN A 183 34.41 1.86 -43.86
CA GLN A 183 35.60 1.09 -44.23
C GLN A 183 35.58 0.56 -45.66
N VAL A 184 34.44 0.65 -46.36
CA VAL A 184 34.26 0.17 -47.74
C VAL A 184 34.29 1.34 -48.74
N GLU A 185 35.07 2.41 -48.45
CA GLU A 185 35.47 3.31 -49.55
C GLU A 185 36.45 2.56 -50.46
N PRO A 186 36.17 2.44 -51.77
CA PRO A 186 36.99 1.64 -52.66
C PRO A 186 38.37 2.29 -52.83
N VAL A 187 39.41 1.53 -52.45
CA VAL A 187 40.79 1.71 -52.91
C VAL A 187 40.83 1.41 -54.42
N SER A 188 40.27 2.31 -55.24
CA SER A 188 40.30 2.21 -56.69
C SER A 188 40.73 3.51 -57.36
N LYS A 189 41.45 4.39 -56.64
CA LYS A 189 42.13 5.55 -57.20
C LYS A 189 43.55 5.70 -56.65
N LEU A 190 44.39 4.71 -56.89
CA LEU A 190 45.83 4.91 -56.89
C LEU A 190 46.46 3.92 -57.87
N SER A 191 46.95 4.47 -58.98
CA SER A 191 48.13 4.10 -59.77
C SER A 191 47.91 4.45 -61.25
N PRO A 192 48.98 4.84 -61.96
CA PRO A 192 49.59 6.18 -62.02
C PRO A 192 49.13 7.00 -63.24
#